data_AF-A0A5C4WU84-F1
#
_entry.id   AF-A0A5C4WU84-F1
#
_cell.length_a   1.000
_cell.length_b   1.000
_cell.length_c   1.000
_cell.angle_alpha   90.00
_cell.angle_beta   90.00
_cell.angle_gamma   90.00
#
_symmetry.space_group_name_H-M   'P 1'
#
loop_
_entity.id
_entity.type
_entity.pdbx_description
1 polymer ?
#
loop_
_entity_poly.entity_id
_entity_poly.type
_entity_poly.pdbx_seq_one_letter_code
_entity_poly.pdbx_strand_id
1 'polypeptide(L)'
;MVHAARTAGVDGDRGYGMMREILEHAQRAGKLRADVTLPDMAFVVWGVAATVRATHKVAPGAWRRHLALALDGLRATAAQPLPAPPMSTEQARAAMREC
;
A
#
# COMPACT_ATOMS: atom_id res chain seq x y z
N MET A 1 -2.97 -35.27 -15.40
CA MET A 1 -3.97 -34.19 -15.30
C MET A 1 -3.52 -33.19 -14.25
N VAL A 2 -2.60 -32.30 -14.60
CA VAL A 2 -2.17 -31.19 -13.73
C VAL A 2 -3.20 -30.09 -13.86
N HIS A 3 -3.89 -29.76 -12.76
CA HIS A 3 -4.87 -28.69 -12.72
C HIS A 3 -4.11 -27.36 -12.84
N ALA A 4 -4.10 -26.78 -14.05
CA ALA A 4 -3.57 -25.45 -14.26
C ALA A 4 -4.46 -24.46 -13.48
N ALA A 5 -3.94 -24.00 -12.34
CA ALA A 5 -4.53 -22.88 -11.63
C ALA A 5 -4.55 -21.69 -12.61
N ARG A 6 -5.74 -21.32 -13.07
CA ARG A 6 -5.96 -20.06 -13.77
C ARG A 6 -5.52 -18.94 -12.81
N THR A 7 -4.32 -18.40 -13.02
CA THR A 7 -3.99 -17.08 -12.49
C THR A 7 -4.86 -16.10 -13.26
N ALA A 8 -6.04 -15.78 -12.73
CA ALA A 8 -6.81 -14.64 -13.20
C ALA A 8 -5.86 -13.45 -13.13
N GLY A 9 -5.55 -12.85 -14.28
CA GLY A 9 -4.69 -11.69 -14.35
C GLY A 9 -5.24 -10.64 -13.38
N VAL A 10 -4.38 -10.09 -12.53
CA VAL A 10 -4.76 -8.95 -11.70
C VAL A 10 -5.05 -7.81 -12.66
N ASP A 11 -6.33 -7.52 -12.88
CA ASP A 11 -6.75 -6.31 -13.55
C ASP A 11 -6.34 -5.12 -12.66
N GLY A 12 -5.22 -4.50 -13.02
CA GLY A 12 -4.59 -3.44 -12.24
C GLY A 12 -5.54 -2.26 -12.02
N ASP A 13 -6.43 -1.98 -12.98
CA ASP A 13 -7.39 -0.88 -12.89
C ASP A 13 -8.50 -1.19 -11.90
N ARG A 14 -8.99 -2.44 -11.87
CA ARG A 14 -9.96 -2.89 -10.86
C ARG A 14 -9.36 -2.84 -9.44
N GLY A 15 -8.12 -3.30 -9.27
CA GLY A 15 -7.41 -3.22 -8.00
C GLY A 15 -7.25 -1.78 -7.50
N TYR A 16 -6.89 -0.87 -8.41
CA TYR A 16 -6.76 0.56 -8.13
C TYR A 16 -8.08 1.21 -7.70
N GLY A 17 -9.18 0.86 -8.38
CA GLY A 17 -10.53 1.34 -8.03
C GLY A 17 -10.94 0.93 -6.62
N MET A 18 -10.80 -0.36 -6.29
CA MET A 18 -11.16 -0.87 -4.95
C MET A 18 -10.33 -0.23 -3.84
N MET A 19 -9.02 -0.03 -4.06
CA MET A 19 -8.18 0.66 -3.07
C MET A 19 -8.66 2.10 -2.85
N ARG A 20 -9.08 2.80 -3.92
CA ARG A 20 -9.60 4.17 -3.81
C ARG A 20 -10.80 4.22 -2.89
N GLU A 21 -11.76 3.33 -3.13
CA GLU A 21 -13.00 3.25 -2.33
C GLU A 21 -12.70 2.97 -0.86
N ILE A 22 -11.73 2.10 -0.56
CA ILE A 22 -11.28 1.81 0.81
C ILE A 22 -10.71 3.07 1.47
N LEU A 23 -9.83 3.82 0.79
CA LEU A 23 -9.22 5.03 1.35
C LEU A 23 -10.28 6.10 1.59
N GLU A 24 -11.13 6.36 0.62
CA GLU A 24 -12.20 7.34 0.75
C GLU A 24 -13.17 6.98 1.88
N HIS A 25 -13.53 5.70 2.01
CA HIS A 25 -14.38 5.24 3.11
C HIS A 25 -13.70 5.44 4.47
N ALA A 26 -12.43 5.08 4.61
CA ALA A 26 -11.67 5.24 5.84
C ALA A 26 -11.46 6.71 6.23
N GLN A 27 -11.29 7.59 5.23
CA GLN A 27 -11.22 9.05 5.41
C GLN A 27 -12.58 9.60 5.86
N ARG A 28 -13.69 9.23 5.19
CA ARG A 28 -15.05 9.62 5.60
C ARG A 28 -15.40 9.15 7.02
N ALA A 29 -14.90 7.99 7.43
CA ALA A 29 -15.08 7.45 8.77
C ALA A 29 -14.15 8.10 9.84
N GLY A 30 -13.28 9.04 9.45
CA GLY A 30 -12.33 9.69 10.36
C GLY A 30 -11.26 8.74 10.91
N LYS A 31 -10.98 7.62 10.23
CA LYS A 31 -9.99 6.62 10.65
C LYS A 31 -8.65 6.81 9.97
N LEU A 32 -8.65 7.31 8.74
CA LEU A 32 -7.46 7.56 7.91
C LEU A 32 -7.21 9.07 7.81
N ARG A 33 -5.94 9.50 7.87
CA ARG A 33 -5.57 10.90 7.63
C ARG A 33 -6.02 11.36 6.24
N ALA A 34 -6.48 12.62 6.14
CA ALA A 34 -7.17 13.13 4.96
C ALA A 34 -6.26 13.38 3.74
N ASP A 35 -4.95 13.48 3.98
CA ASP A 35 -3.91 13.74 2.98
C ASP A 35 -3.24 12.47 2.44
N VAL A 36 -3.67 11.27 2.85
CA VAL A 36 -3.22 10.00 2.24
C VAL A 36 -3.84 9.82 0.86
N THR A 37 -3.00 9.39 -0.08
CA THR A 37 -3.35 9.14 -1.47
C THR A 37 -3.11 7.68 -1.89
N LEU A 38 -3.63 7.32 -3.06
CA LEU A 38 -3.38 6.01 -3.68
C LEU A 38 -1.89 5.71 -3.92
N PRO A 39 -1.09 6.65 -4.47
CA PRO A 39 0.36 6.52 -4.52
C PRO A 39 0.99 6.12 -3.19
N ASP A 40 0.65 6.77 -2.07
CA ASP A 40 1.23 6.46 -0.76
C ASP A 40 0.98 5.00 -0.37
N MET A 41 -0.23 4.49 -0.62
CA MET A 41 -0.57 3.09 -0.35
C MET A 41 0.20 2.11 -1.22
N ALA A 42 0.47 2.45 -2.48
CA ALA A 42 1.30 1.62 -3.35
C ALA A 42 2.71 1.47 -2.76
N PHE A 43 3.30 2.57 -2.28
CA PHE A 43 4.62 2.54 -1.64
C PHE A 43 4.63 1.85 -0.27
N VAL A 44 3.55 1.96 0.53
CA VAL A 44 3.41 1.17 1.77
C VAL A 44 3.43 -0.33 1.47
N VAL A 45 2.63 -0.79 0.48
CA VAL A 45 2.60 -2.20 0.08
C VAL A 45 3.97 -2.65 -0.45
N TRP A 46 4.62 -1.81 -1.25
CA TRP A 46 5.93 -2.09 -1.79
C TRP A 46 7.00 -2.20 -0.68
N GLY A 47 7.02 -1.28 0.29
CA GLY A 47 7.92 -1.33 1.45
C GLY A 47 7.73 -2.59 2.30
N VAL A 48 6.48 -3.01 2.53
CA VAL A 48 6.17 -4.26 3.23
C VAL A 48 6.64 -5.47 2.44
N ALA A 49 6.44 -5.49 1.12
CA ALA A 49 6.95 -6.57 0.26
C ALA A 49 8.49 -6.65 0.29
N ALA A 50 9.18 -5.51 0.35
CA ALA A 50 10.63 -5.47 0.52
C ALA A 50 11.07 -6.08 1.87
N THR A 51 10.35 -5.79 2.96
CA THR A 51 10.58 -6.44 4.25
C THR A 51 10.39 -7.95 4.17
N VAL A 52 9.33 -8.43 3.53
CA VAL A 52 9.12 -9.87 3.33
C VAL A 52 10.33 -10.48 2.61
N ARG A 53 10.76 -9.90 1.48
CA ARG A 53 11.93 -10.39 0.73
C ARG A 53 13.19 -10.45 1.61
N ALA A 54 13.45 -9.39 2.38
CA ALA A 54 14.62 -9.30 3.24
C ALA A 54 14.59 -10.28 4.42
N THR A 55 13.43 -10.52 5.03
CA THR A 55 13.35 -11.23 6.31
C THR A 55 12.79 -12.65 6.23
N HIS A 56 12.25 -13.11 5.10
CA HIS A 56 11.51 -14.38 5.03
C HIS A 56 12.28 -15.61 5.53
N LYS A 57 13.61 -15.66 5.41
CA LYS A 57 14.42 -16.80 5.87
C LYS A 57 14.74 -16.79 7.36
N VAL A 58 14.73 -15.62 7.99
CA VAL A 58 15.19 -15.43 9.38
C VAL A 58 14.05 -15.09 10.35
N ALA A 59 13.08 -14.31 9.88
CA ALA A 59 11.92 -13.88 10.63
C ALA A 59 10.72 -13.71 9.68
N PRO A 60 10.05 -14.82 9.29
CA PRO A 60 8.95 -14.80 8.32
C PRO A 60 7.77 -13.89 8.73
N GLY A 61 7.60 -13.63 10.02
CA GLY A 61 6.52 -12.78 10.56
C GLY A 61 6.86 -11.29 10.69
N ALA A 62 8.11 -10.87 10.45
CA ALA A 62 8.56 -9.50 10.74
C ALA A 62 7.79 -8.42 9.96
N TRP A 63 7.31 -8.75 8.76
CA TRP A 63 6.48 -7.85 7.94
C TRP A 63 5.22 -7.36 8.65
N ARG A 64 4.65 -8.17 9.56
CA ARG A 64 3.42 -7.79 10.31
C ARG A 64 3.66 -6.58 11.20
N ARG A 65 4.83 -6.54 11.86
CA ARG A 65 5.23 -5.39 12.69
C ARG A 65 5.48 -4.17 11.84
N HIS A 66 6.17 -4.32 10.70
CA HIS A 66 6.42 -3.20 9.80
C HIS A 66 5.11 -2.61 9.24
N LEU A 67 4.19 -3.46 8.79
CA LEU A 67 2.87 -3.02 8.33
C LEU A 67 2.09 -2.32 9.45
N ALA A 68 2.10 -2.86 10.67
CA ALA A 68 1.42 -2.23 11.81
C ALA A 68 1.97 -0.82 12.08
N LEU A 69 3.30 -0.63 12.07
CA LEU A 69 3.92 0.68 12.25
C LEU A 69 3.53 1.66 11.14
N ALA A 70 3.54 1.19 9.87
CA ALA A 70 3.11 2.01 8.75
C ALA A 70 1.64 2.45 8.92
N LEU A 71 0.72 1.50 9.17
CA LEU A 71 -0.71 1.79 9.33
C LEU A 71 -1.02 2.66 10.55
N ASP A 72 -0.29 2.50 11.64
CA ASP A 72 -0.41 3.36 12.83
C ASP A 72 -0.12 4.83 12.48
N GLY A 73 0.90 5.09 11.66
CA GLY A 73 1.24 6.44 11.17
C GLY A 73 0.24 7.04 10.17
N LEU A 74 -0.63 6.22 9.57
CA LEU A 74 -1.68 6.67 8.65
C LEU A 74 -2.99 7.04 9.37
N ARG A 75 -3.14 6.73 10.66
CA ARG A 75 -4.36 7.05 11.41
C ARG A 75 -4.62 8.56 11.40
N ALA A 76 -5.89 8.95 11.34
CA ALA A 76 -6.29 10.36 11.40
C ALA A 76 -5.74 11.08 12.64
N THR A 77 -5.69 10.37 13.79
CA THR A 77 -5.16 10.89 15.06
C THR A 77 -3.63 11.04 15.10
N ALA A 78 -2.91 10.42 14.17
CA ALA A 78 -1.46 10.50 14.06
C ALA A 78 -1.00 11.58 13.06
N ALA A 79 -1.93 12.30 12.44
CA ALA A 79 -1.64 13.28 11.41
C ALA A 79 -0.75 14.41 11.94
N GLN A 80 0.40 14.56 11.30
CA GLN A 80 1.31 15.70 11.42
C GLN A 80 1.68 16.15 9.99
N PRO A 81 2.04 17.43 9.79
CA PRO A 81 2.44 17.92 8.48
C PRO A 81 3.51 17.03 7.85
N LEU A 82 3.26 16.57 6.61
CA LEU A 82 4.27 15.84 5.85
C LEU A 82 5.22 16.84 5.19
N PRO A 83 6.52 16.50 5.09
CA PRO A 83 7.54 17.41 4.57
C PRO A 83 7.46 17.62 3.04
N ALA A 84 6.65 16.82 2.34
CA ALA A 84 6.50 16.85 0.88
C ALA A 84 5.05 16.55 0.48
N PRO A 85 4.59 17.07 -0.68
CA PRO A 85 3.30 16.69 -1.23
C PRO A 85 3.29 15.22 -1.69
N PRO A 86 2.10 14.60 -1.84
CA PRO A 86 2.00 13.27 -2.41
C PRO A 86 2.46 13.25 -3.87
N MET A 87 2.94 12.09 -4.32
CA MET A 87 3.25 11.86 -5.73
C MET A 87 1.98 11.92 -6.58
N SER A 88 2.11 12.36 -7.84
CA SER A 88 1.05 12.16 -8.82
C SER A 88 0.89 10.67 -9.15
N THR A 89 -0.29 10.29 -9.66
CA THR A 89 -0.52 8.90 -10.11
C THR A 89 0.44 8.50 -11.24
N GLU A 90 0.82 9.44 -12.10
CA GLU A 90 1.77 9.20 -13.18
C GLU A 90 3.19 8.94 -12.65
N GLN A 91 3.66 9.77 -11.71
CA GLN A 91 4.96 9.58 -11.05
C GLN A 91 5.03 8.23 -10.34
N ALA A 92 3.97 7.84 -9.62
CA ALA A 92 3.91 6.56 -8.94
C ALA A 92 3.93 5.39 -9.92
N ARG A 93 3.16 5.47 -11.01
CA ARG A 93 3.16 4.46 -12.08
C ARG A 93 4.52 4.34 -12.76
N ALA A 94 5.23 5.45 -12.96
CA ALA A 94 6.59 5.44 -13.51
C ALA A 94 7.56 4.72 -12.57
N ALA A 95 7.61 5.11 -11.29
CA ALA A 95 8.48 4.48 -10.30
C ALA A 95 8.24 2.97 -10.15
N MET A 96 6.98 2.54 -10.17
CA MET A 96 6.61 1.11 -10.06
C MET A 96 7.00 0.27 -11.29
N ARG A 97 7.27 0.88 -12.46
CA ARG A 97 7.76 0.16 -13.64
C ARG A 97 9.27 -0.04 -13.63
N GLU A 98 9.98 0.77 -12.88
CA GLU A 98 11.45 0.80 -12.85
C GLU A 98 12.05 -0.15 -11.80
N CYS A 99 11.23 -0.91 -11.07
CA CYS A 99 11.66 -1.80 -10.00
C CYS A 99 11.04 -3.20 -10.07
#